data_AF-A0A7J3IZU2-F1
#
_entry.id   AF-A0A7J3IZU2-F1
#
_cell.length_a   1.000
_cell.length_b   1.000
_cell.length_c   1.000
_cell.angle_alpha   90.00
_cell.angle_beta   90.00
_cell.angle_gamma   90.00
#
_symmetry.space_group_name_H-M   'P 1'
#
loop_
_entity.id
_entity.type
_entity.pdbx_description
1 polymer ?
#
loop_
_entity_poly.entity_id
_entity_poly.type
_entity_poly.pdbx_seq_one_letter_code
_entity_poly.pdbx_strand_id
1 'polypeptide(L)'
;MKTLEKLYWLRFFLGIIAALVCVGYGLATNTIIERYAPNVFINGFSLAIIVYIVSYWIIKPKLLLRVDDPRKILTTGIGIYFLAWIVFWVLLYTLFLAS
;
A
#
# COMPACT_ATOMS: atom_id res chain seq x y z
N MET A 1 22.59 8.61 -4.60
CA MET A 1 21.55 7.56 -4.47
C MET A 1 21.08 7.14 -5.85
N LYS A 2 21.09 5.84 -6.16
CA LYS A 2 20.65 5.32 -7.47
C LYS A 2 19.15 5.59 -7.62
N THR A 3 18.67 5.99 -8.80
CA THR A 3 17.24 6.31 -9.07
C THR A 3 16.29 5.18 -8.64
N LEU A 4 16.74 3.93 -8.72
CA LEU A 4 16.02 2.73 -8.28
C LEU A 4 15.85 2.63 -6.76
N GLU A 5 16.81 3.11 -5.98
CA GLU A 5 16.80 3.05 -4.51
C GLU A 5 15.78 4.04 -3.93
N LYS A 6 15.71 5.26 -4.51
CA LYS A 6 14.67 6.23 -4.17
C LYS A 6 13.28 5.71 -4.48
N LEU A 7 13.11 5.00 -5.60
CA LEU A 7 11.85 4.37 -5.96
C LEU A 7 11.47 3.27 -4.96
N TYR A 8 12.44 2.48 -4.49
CA TYR A 8 12.22 1.44 -3.49
C TYR A 8 11.69 2.01 -2.17
N TRP A 9 12.35 3.03 -1.63
CA TRP A 9 11.89 3.72 -0.41
C TRP A 9 10.53 4.39 -0.60
N LEU A 10 10.29 5.01 -1.75
CA LEU A 10 8.98 5.61 -2.07
C LEU A 10 7.86 4.57 -2.01
N ARG A 11 8.07 3.39 -2.61
CA ARG A 11 7.09 2.27 -2.59
C ARG A 11 6.88 1.72 -1.18
N PHE A 12 7.94 1.66 -0.37
CA PHE A 12 7.85 1.28 1.03
C PHE A 12 6.94 2.22 1.84
N PHE A 13 7.19 3.54 1.78
CA PHE A 13 6.33 4.53 2.44
C PHE A 13 4.89 4.48 1.93
N LEU A 14 4.72 4.24 0.64
CA LEU A 14 3.41 4.11 0.03
C LEU A 14 2.64 2.87 0.55
N GLY A 15 3.33 1.77 0.84
CA GLY A 15 2.73 0.58 1.47
C GLY A 15 2.22 0.87 2.89
N ILE A 16 2.98 1.65 3.66
CA ILE A 16 2.57 2.11 5.00
C ILE A 16 1.31 2.98 4.90
N ILE A 17 1.29 3.95 3.97
CA ILE A 17 0.12 4.80 3.75
C ILE A 17 -1.10 3.96 3.35
N ALA A 18 -0.92 2.96 2.48
CA ALA A 18 -2.00 2.05 2.10
C ALA A 18 -2.55 1.28 3.30
N ALA A 19 -1.69 0.81 4.22
CA ALA A 19 -2.11 0.14 5.43
C ALA A 19 -2.93 1.06 6.35
N LEU A 20 -2.48 2.31 6.53
CA LEU A 20 -3.21 3.33 7.28
C LEU A 20 -4.59 3.62 6.67
N VAL A 21 -4.68 3.72 5.35
CA VAL A 21 -5.96 3.91 4.65
C VAL A 21 -6.89 2.71 4.86
N CYS A 22 -6.37 1.48 4.77
CA CYS A 22 -7.17 0.26 4.98
C CYS A 22 -7.73 0.20 6.41
N VAL A 23 -6.91 0.49 7.40
CA VAL A 23 -7.32 0.49 8.82
C VAL A 23 -8.27 1.65 9.10
N GLY A 24 -7.98 2.86 8.60
CA GLY A 24 -8.85 4.02 8.74
C GLY A 24 -10.23 3.80 8.12
N TYR A 25 -10.29 3.18 6.94
CA TYR A 25 -11.55 2.75 6.33
C TYR A 25 -12.28 1.72 7.19
N GLY A 26 -11.56 0.74 7.72
CA GLY A 26 -12.12 -0.28 8.60
C GLY A 26 -12.69 0.29 9.91
N LEU A 27 -12.04 1.29 10.49
CA LEU A 27 -12.53 2.03 11.66
C LEU A 27 -13.77 2.86 11.32
N ALA A 28 -13.74 3.61 10.21
CA ALA A 28 -14.86 4.45 9.79
C ALA A 28 -16.12 3.65 9.43
N THR A 29 -15.94 2.42 8.95
CA THR A 29 -17.05 1.50 8.60
C THR A 29 -17.42 0.53 9.72
N ASN A 30 -16.76 0.60 10.88
CA ASN A 30 -16.89 -0.35 12.00
C ASN A 30 -16.64 -1.83 11.65
N THR A 31 -16.09 -2.12 10.47
CA THR A 31 -15.82 -3.48 9.99
C THR A 31 -14.69 -4.19 10.74
N ILE A 32 -13.85 -3.44 11.47
CA ILE A 32 -12.80 -3.99 12.34
C ILE A 32 -13.40 -4.54 13.65
N ILE A 33 -14.48 -3.92 14.13
CA ILE A 33 -15.12 -4.26 15.42
C ILE A 33 -16.14 -5.38 15.22
N GLU A 34 -16.80 -5.41 14.07
CA GLU A 34 -17.65 -6.54 13.65
C GLU A 34 -16.77 -7.76 13.30
N ARG A 35 -16.49 -8.57 14.34
CA ARG A 35 -15.67 -9.80 14.37
C ARG A 35 -15.91 -10.85 13.26
N TYR A 36 -16.90 -10.67 12.39
CA TYR A 36 -17.45 -11.67 11.48
C TYR A 36 -17.67 -11.20 10.04
N ALA A 37 -16.93 -10.19 9.57
CA ALA A 37 -16.91 -9.89 8.15
C ALA A 37 -15.83 -10.74 7.43
N PRO A 38 -16.19 -11.83 6.70
CA PRO A 38 -15.22 -12.58 5.87
C PRO A 38 -14.54 -11.70 4.80
N ASN A 39 -15.08 -10.49 4.57
CA ASN A 39 -14.64 -9.55 3.57
C ASN A 39 -13.58 -8.54 4.05
N VAL A 40 -13.15 -8.55 5.32
CA VAL A 40 -12.17 -7.56 5.83
C VAL A 40 -10.85 -7.63 5.07
N PHE A 41 -10.34 -8.84 4.83
CA PHE A 41 -9.12 -9.02 4.03
C PHE A 41 -9.33 -8.61 2.57
N ILE A 42 -10.44 -8.99 1.95
CA ILE A 42 -10.74 -8.67 0.55
C ILE A 42 -10.89 -7.16 0.35
N ASN A 43 -11.55 -6.48 1.29
CA ASN A 43 -11.71 -5.02 1.28
C ASN A 43 -10.37 -4.31 1.44
N GLY A 44 -9.54 -4.75 2.41
CA GLY A 44 -8.20 -4.22 2.60
C GLY A 44 -7.30 -4.44 1.38
N PHE A 45 -7.32 -5.65 0.82
CA PHE A 45 -6.55 -5.99 -0.38
C PHE A 45 -7.00 -5.18 -1.61
N SER A 46 -8.31 -5.00 -1.80
CA SER A 46 -8.85 -4.18 -2.87
C SER A 46 -8.44 -2.71 -2.73
N LEU A 47 -8.50 -2.16 -1.52
CA LEU A 47 -8.02 -0.80 -1.23
C LEU A 47 -6.52 -0.67 -1.49
N ALA A 48 -5.72 -1.65 -1.10
CA ALA A 48 -4.28 -1.66 -1.39
C ALA A 48 -4.00 -1.64 -2.90
N ILE A 49 -4.72 -2.45 -3.68
CA ILE A 49 -4.59 -2.43 -5.15
C ILE A 49 -4.97 -1.04 -5.70
N ILE A 50 -6.08 -0.45 -5.24
CA ILE A 50 -6.51 0.88 -5.70
C ILE A 50 -5.44 1.93 -5.38
N VAL A 51 -4.92 1.96 -4.15
CA VAL A 51 -3.85 2.88 -3.74
C VAL A 51 -2.58 2.66 -4.59
N TYR A 52 -2.24 1.40 -4.88
CA TYR A 52 -1.12 1.08 -5.75
C TYR A 52 -1.31 1.62 -7.17
N ILE A 53 -2.49 1.43 -7.76
CA ILE A 53 -2.82 1.94 -9.10
C ILE A 53 -2.76 3.47 -9.09
N VAL A 54 -3.42 4.14 -8.14
CA VAL A 54 -3.42 5.60 -8.03
C VAL A 54 -1.98 6.14 -7.90
N SER A 55 -1.16 5.50 -7.07
CA SER A 55 0.24 5.90 -6.93
C SER A 55 1.03 5.76 -8.23
N TYR A 56 0.77 4.71 -9.00
CA TYR A 56 1.42 4.49 -10.29
C TYR A 56 1.09 5.63 -11.25
N TRP A 57 -0.16 6.08 -11.30
CA TRP A 57 -0.58 7.21 -12.14
C TRP A 57 0.10 8.53 -11.72
N ILE A 58 0.29 8.76 -10.41
CA ILE A 58 0.97 9.96 -9.90
C ILE A 58 2.49 9.92 -10.18
N ILE A 59 3.12 8.75 -10.04
CA ILE A 59 4.57 8.58 -10.18
C ILE A 59 5.00 8.53 -11.66
N LYS A 60 4.16 7.93 -12.53
CA LYS A 60 4.42 7.76 -13.96
C LYS A 60 4.92 9.03 -14.66
N PRO A 61 4.24 10.20 -14.60
CA PRO A 61 4.71 11.40 -15.30
C PRO A 61 6.03 11.96 -14.75
N LYS A 62 6.30 11.82 -13.44
CA LYS A 62 7.54 12.32 -12.81
C LYS A 62 8.77 11.47 -13.13
N LEU A 63 8.61 10.16 -13.33
CA LEU A 63 9.72 9.25 -13.61
C LEU A 63 9.91 8.95 -15.10
N LEU A 64 8.89 9.13 -15.94
CA LEU A 64 8.99 8.96 -17.40
C LEU A 64 10.07 9.84 -18.04
N LEU A 65 10.29 11.04 -17.51
CA LEU A 65 11.32 11.97 -17.99
C LEU A 65 12.74 11.61 -17.51
N ARG A 66 12.90 10.60 -16.64
CA ARG A 66 14.16 10.28 -15.95
C ARG A 66 14.60 8.82 -16.05
N VAL A 67 13.86 7.97 -16.74
CA VAL A 67 14.13 6.52 -16.82
C VAL A 67 13.98 6.03 -18.26
N ASP A 68 15.04 5.41 -18.78
CA ASP A 68 15.12 4.90 -20.16
C ASP A 68 14.08 3.81 -20.49
N ASP A 69 13.63 3.04 -19.50
CA ASP A 69 12.68 1.94 -19.70
C ASP A 69 11.54 1.98 -18.67
N PRO A 70 10.32 2.40 -19.07
CA PRO A 70 9.20 2.60 -18.15
C PRO A 70 8.75 1.31 -17.43
N ARG A 71 9.08 0.14 -17.99
CA ARG A 71 8.78 -1.17 -17.40
C ARG A 71 9.52 -1.39 -16.07
N LYS A 72 10.73 -0.87 -15.94
CA LYS A 72 11.51 -0.97 -14.69
C LYS A 72 10.86 -0.18 -13.55
N ILE A 73 10.11 0.89 -13.84
CA ILE A 73 9.40 1.70 -12.83
C ILE A 73 8.26 0.91 -12.18
N LEU A 74 7.66 -0.01 -12.93
CA LEU A 74 6.45 -0.75 -12.53
C LEU A 74 6.80 -2.01 -11.75
N THR A 75 7.87 -2.70 -12.15
CA THR A 75 8.31 -3.95 -11.51
C THR A 75 9.24 -3.71 -10.32
N THR A 76 9.99 -2.62 -10.31
CA THR A 76 10.90 -2.29 -9.20
C THR A 76 10.09 -1.82 -7.99
N GLY A 77 10.15 -2.59 -6.91
CA GLY A 77 9.55 -2.22 -5.62
C GLY A 77 8.08 -2.60 -5.46
N ILE A 78 7.50 -3.41 -6.35
CA ILE A 78 6.14 -3.94 -6.13
C ILE A 78 6.10 -4.90 -4.91
N GLY A 79 7.13 -5.73 -4.75
CA GLY A 79 7.23 -6.65 -3.62
C GLY A 79 7.32 -5.92 -2.28
N ILE A 80 8.17 -4.88 -2.18
CA ILE A 80 8.29 -4.13 -0.92
C ILE A 80 7.03 -3.36 -0.57
N TYR A 81 6.27 -2.90 -1.58
CA TYR A 81 4.98 -2.26 -1.36
C TYR A 81 3.99 -3.21 -0.68
N PHE A 82 3.76 -4.40 -1.25
CA PHE A 82 2.82 -5.37 -0.68
C PHE A 82 3.31 -5.91 0.66
N LEU A 83 4.62 -6.11 0.82
CA LEU A 83 5.21 -6.59 2.07
C LEU A 83 5.08 -5.55 3.18
N ALA A 84 5.37 -4.28 2.92
CA ALA A 84 5.15 -3.20 3.88
C ALA A 84 3.66 -3.05 4.20
N TRP A 85 2.79 -3.06 3.19
CA TRP A 85 1.35 -2.98 3.39
C TRP A 85 0.83 -4.09 4.32
N ILE A 86 1.13 -5.37 4.04
CA ILE A 86 0.57 -6.47 4.83
C ILE A 86 1.12 -6.49 6.26
N VAL A 87 2.41 -6.21 6.45
CA VAL A 87 3.04 -6.16 7.77
C VAL A 87 2.41 -5.06 8.62
N PHE A 88 2.33 -3.84 8.09
CA PHE A 88 1.75 -2.71 8.83
C PHE A 88 0.24 -2.85 9.00
N TRP A 89 -0.47 -3.42 8.03
CA TRP A 89 -1.90 -3.66 8.13
C TRP A 89 -2.22 -4.65 9.25
N VAL A 90 -1.52 -5.78 9.33
CA VAL A 90 -1.70 -6.76 10.42
C VAL A 90 -1.31 -6.14 11.77
N LEU A 91 -0.21 -5.40 11.83
CA LEU A 91 0.26 -4.77 13.06
C LEU A 91 -0.74 -3.74 13.60
N LEU A 92 -1.26 -2.86 12.74
CA LEU A 92 -2.29 -1.90 13.12
C LEU A 92 -3.61 -2.59 13.46
N TYR A 93 -4.04 -3.57 12.67
CA TYR A 93 -5.28 -4.31 12.91
C TYR A 93 -5.26 -5.02 14.27
N THR A 94 -4.14 -5.66 14.62
CA THR A 94 -3.95 -6.31 15.92
C THR A 94 -3.93 -5.31 17.08
N LEU A 95 -3.29 -4.14 16.90
CA LEU A 95 -3.31 -3.07 17.91
C LEU A 95 -4.73 -2.58 18.21
N PHE A 96 -5.55 -2.32 17.19
CA PHE A 96 -6.93 -1.86 17.37
C PHE A 96 -7.89 -2.95 17.87
N LEU A 97 -7.59 -4.22 17.60
CA LEU A 97 -8.35 -5.34 18.15
C LEU A 97 -8.01 -5.60 19.62
N ALA A 98 -6.79 -5.25 20.06
CA ALA A 98 -6.30 -5.44 21.41
C ALA A 98 -6.60 -4.27 22.37
N SER A 99 -7.02 -3.11 21.84
CA SER A 99 -7.42 -1.92 22.60
C SER A 99 -8.89 -1.93 22.97
#